data_AF-A0A2G8RMC5-F1
#
_entry.id   AF-A0A2G8RMC5-F1
#
_cell.length_a   1.000
_cell.length_b   1.000
_cell.length_c   1.000
_cell.angle_alpha   90.00
_cell.angle_beta   90.00
_cell.angle_gamma   90.00
#
_symmetry.space_group_name_H-M   'P 1'
#
loop_
_entity.id
_entity.type
_entity.pdbx_description
1 polymer ?
#
loop_
_entity_poly.entity_id
_entity_poly.type
_entity_poly.pdbx_seq_one_letter_code
_entity_poly.pdbx_strand_id
1 'polypeptide(L)'
;MGNEQSAAYEGPPEILDGRDVRAIVKYMKSRECRKVFVMLGAGVSTAAGIPDFRTPGTGLYSNLERLNLPYPEAVFEISYFAENPIPCRWKTTYIRLCLT
;
A
#
# COMPACT_ATOMS: atom_id res chain seq x y z
N MET A 1 12.47 11.30 4.85
CA MET A 1 11.51 11.94 5.78
C MET A 1 10.40 10.93 6.04
N GLY A 2 10.13 10.55 7.30
CA GLY A 2 9.04 9.62 7.64
C GLY A 2 9.44 8.30 8.30
N ASN A 3 10.52 8.27 9.11
CA ASN A 3 10.81 7.12 9.99
C ASN A 3 10.75 7.51 11.48
N GLU A 4 9.87 8.46 11.82
CA GLU A 4 9.45 8.63 13.21
C GLU A 4 8.60 7.42 13.55
N GLN A 5 9.23 6.41 14.15
CA GLN A 5 8.53 5.29 14.76
C GLN A 5 7.50 5.88 15.71
N SER A 6 6.22 5.77 15.36
CA SER A 6 5.13 6.13 16.25
C SER A 6 5.31 5.30 17.51
N ALA A 7 5.74 5.93 18.60
CA ALA A 7 5.92 5.24 19.86
C ALA A 7 4.59 4.56 20.21
N ALA A 8 4.63 3.25 20.46
CA ALA A 8 3.45 2.51 20.87
C ALA A 8 2.95 3.14 22.18
N TYR A 9 1.73 3.68 22.16
CA TYR A 9 1.09 4.17 23.38
C TYR A 9 0.78 2.95 24.25
N GLU A 10 1.35 2.85 25.45
CA GLU A 10 1.18 1.71 26.37
C GLU A 10 0.07 1.90 27.41
N GLY A 11 -0.66 3.02 27.38
CA GLY A 11 -1.77 3.28 28.30
C GLY A 11 -3.05 2.47 28.03
N PRO A 12 -4.01 2.48 28.96
CA PRO A 12 -5.30 1.81 28.76
C PRO A 12 -6.05 2.44 27.57
N PRO A 13 -6.80 1.66 26.79
CA PRO A 13 -7.60 2.20 25.70
C PRO A 13 -8.75 3.05 26.26
N GLU A 14 -8.94 4.26 25.72
CA GLU A 14 -9.96 5.20 26.21
C GLU A 14 -11.36 4.95 25.61
N ILE A 15 -11.43 4.52 24.34
CA ILE A 15 -12.70 4.39 23.58
C ILE A 15 -13.06 2.93 23.34
N LEU A 16 -12.06 2.08 23.08
CA LEU A 16 -12.25 0.66 22.85
C LEU A 16 -12.09 -0.10 24.16
N ASP A 17 -12.87 -1.16 24.36
CA ASP A 17 -12.73 -2.02 25.54
C ASP A 17 -11.38 -2.79 25.59
N GLY A 18 -10.66 -2.86 24.46
CA GLY A 18 -9.42 -3.60 24.34
C GLY A 18 -8.71 -3.40 22.99
N ARG A 19 -7.50 -3.95 22.86
CA ARG A 19 -6.66 -3.90 21.64
C ARG A 19 -6.81 -5.17 20.80
N ASP A 20 -8.03 -5.62 20.60
CA ASP A 20 -8.32 -6.80 19.77
C ASP A 20 -9.41 -6.53 18.73
N VAL A 21 -9.52 -7.44 17.75
CA VAL A 21 -10.52 -7.33 16.68
C VAL A 21 -11.94 -7.36 17.24
N ARG A 22 -12.18 -8.05 18.37
CA ARG A 22 -13.52 -8.15 18.96
C ARG A 22 -13.98 -6.82 19.55
N ALA A 23 -13.09 -6.08 20.20
CA ALA A 23 -13.36 -4.74 20.71
C ALA A 23 -13.70 -3.77 19.57
N ILE A 24 -13.00 -3.86 18.44
CA ILE A 24 -13.31 -3.08 17.23
C ILE A 24 -14.70 -3.43 16.71
N VAL A 25 -15.02 -4.72 16.57
CA VAL A 25 -16.35 -5.17 16.11
C VAL A 25 -17.46 -4.70 17.05
N LYS A 26 -17.22 -4.73 18.37
CA LYS A 26 -18.19 -4.24 19.36
C LYS A 26 -18.42 -2.73 19.20
N TYR A 27 -17.35 -1.95 19.03
CA TYR A 27 -17.44 -0.52 18.80
C TYR A 27 -18.12 -0.17 17.46
N MET A 28 -17.83 -0.91 16.39
CA MET A 28 -18.49 -0.72 15.09
C MET A 28 -20.00 -0.99 15.13
N LYS A 29 -20.47 -1.85 16.04
CA LYS A 29 -21.91 -2.12 16.25
C LYS A 29 -22.58 -1.08 17.15
N SER A 30 -21.83 -0.21 17.82
CA SER A 30 -22.38 0.81 18.71
C SER A 30 -23.00 1.97 17.92
N ARG A 31 -23.83 2.79 18.58
CA ARG A 31 -24.43 3.99 17.96
C ARG A 31 -23.44 5.15 17.80
N GLU A 32 -22.24 5.03 18.36
CA GLU A 32 -21.19 6.05 18.35
C GLU A 32 -20.34 5.96 17.07
N CYS A 33 -20.14 4.75 16.55
CA CYS A 33 -19.42 4.54 15.29
C CYS A 33 -20.32 4.88 14.09
N ARG A 34 -20.32 6.16 13.67
CA ARG A 34 -21.13 6.64 12.53
C ARG A 34 -20.35 7.05 11.30
N LYS A 35 -19.07 7.40 11.47
CA LYS A 35 -18.22 7.93 10.40
C LYS A 35 -16.94 7.12 10.35
N VAL A 36 -16.86 6.22 9.37
CA VAL A 36 -15.71 5.33 9.18
C VAL A 36 -14.94 5.79 7.95
N PHE A 37 -13.65 6.09 8.15
CA PHE A 37 -12.71 6.36 7.06
C PHE A 37 -11.81 5.15 6.91
N VAL A 38 -11.59 4.73 5.66
CA VAL A 38 -10.75 3.58 5.34
C VAL A 38 -9.59 4.08 4.49
N MET A 39 -8.37 3.84 4.96
CA MET A 39 -7.14 4.13 4.21
C MET A 39 -6.61 2.80 3.66
N LEU A 40 -6.51 2.71 2.34
CA LEU A 40 -6.07 1.50 1.65
C LEU A 40 -4.76 1.77 0.92
N GLY A 41 -3.88 0.76 0.88
CA GLY A 41 -2.68 0.74 0.04
C GLY A 41 -2.75 -0.41 -0.98
N ALA A 42 -1.71 -0.57 -1.80
CA ALA A 42 -1.69 -1.61 -2.84
C ALA A 42 -1.80 -3.05 -2.32
N GLY A 43 -1.44 -3.28 -1.04
CA GLY A 43 -1.58 -4.58 -0.38
C GLY A 43 -2.97 -5.20 -0.47
N VAL A 44 -4.07 -4.42 -0.50
CA VAL A 44 -5.42 -5.01 -0.60
C VAL A 44 -5.72 -5.64 -1.96
N SER A 45 -5.00 -5.23 -3.01
CA SER A 45 -5.18 -5.73 -4.36
C SER A 45 -4.29 -6.96 -4.66
N THR A 46 -3.43 -7.36 -3.72
CA THR A 46 -2.60 -8.57 -3.85
C THR A 46 -3.43 -9.84 -3.98
N ALA A 47 -4.57 -9.91 -3.29
CA ALA A 47 -5.52 -11.02 -3.42
C ALA A 47 -6.19 -11.09 -4.80
N ALA A 48 -6.24 -9.97 -5.53
CA ALA A 48 -6.75 -9.91 -6.90
C ALA A 48 -5.68 -10.17 -7.97
N GLY A 49 -4.47 -10.60 -7.57
CA GLY A 49 -3.37 -10.90 -8.49
C GLY A 49 -2.52 -9.70 -8.91
N ILE A 50 -2.76 -8.51 -8.34
CA ILE A 50 -1.92 -7.32 -8.58
C ILE A 50 -0.85 -7.25 -7.50
N PRO A 51 0.45 -7.37 -7.85
CA PRO A 51 1.52 -7.37 -6.86
C PRO A 51 1.64 -6.01 -6.16
N ASP A 52 1.93 -6.03 -4.86
CA ASP A 52 2.29 -4.83 -4.10
C ASP A 52 3.68 -4.32 -4.54
N PHE A 53 4.03 -3.09 -4.19
CA PHE A 53 5.28 -2.47 -4.60
C PHE A 53 6.49 -3.06 -3.86
N ARG A 54 6.34 -3.35 -2.56
CA ARG A 54 7.47 -3.54 -1.63
C ARG A 54 7.70 -4.97 -1.16
N THR A 55 6.86 -5.94 -1.54
CA THR A 55 7.03 -7.33 -1.10
C THR A 55 8.31 -7.93 -1.69
N PRO A 56 9.24 -8.47 -0.87
CA PRO A 56 10.46 -9.09 -1.40
C PRO A 56 10.13 -10.26 -2.34
N GLY A 57 10.70 -10.26 -3.55
CA GLY A 57 10.58 -11.35 -4.51
C GLY A 57 9.33 -11.30 -5.41
N THR A 58 8.17 -10.90 -4.89
CA THR A 58 6.94 -10.76 -5.69
C THR A 58 6.57 -9.31 -6.02
N GLY A 59 7.19 -8.36 -5.32
CA GLY A 59 6.85 -6.95 -5.43
C GLY A 59 7.33 -6.30 -6.73
N LEU A 60 6.63 -5.25 -7.13
CA LEU A 60 6.92 -4.55 -8.37
C LEU A 60 8.37 -4.03 -8.40
N TYR A 61 8.91 -3.54 -7.28
CA TYR A 61 10.30 -3.06 -7.20
C TYR A 61 11.34 -4.16 -7.47
N SER A 62 11.10 -5.39 -7.00
CA SER A 62 11.97 -6.53 -7.29
C SER A 62 11.94 -6.94 -8.77
N ASN A 63 10.78 -6.79 -9.43
CA ASN A 63 10.64 -7.09 -10.86
C ASN A 63 11.18 -5.96 -11.77
N LEU A 64 11.32 -4.74 -11.24
CA LEU A 64 11.83 -3.56 -11.94
C LEU A 64 13.37 -3.48 -11.96
N GLU A 65 14.09 -4.32 -11.19
CA GLU A 65 15.56 -4.42 -11.28
C GLU A 65 16.04 -4.74 -12.69
N ARG A 66 15.23 -5.44 -13.49
CA ARG A 66 15.49 -5.72 -14.92
C ARG A 66 15.52 -4.47 -15.81
N LEU A 67 14.94 -3.35 -15.38
CA LEU A 67 14.89 -2.11 -16.16
C LEU A 67 16.10 -1.20 -15.91
N ASN A 68 17.06 -1.63 -15.08
CA ASN A 68 18.31 -0.92 -14.79
C ASN A 68 18.08 0.56 -14.40
N LEU A 69 17.09 0.78 -13.54
CA LEU A 69 16.72 2.10 -13.03
C LEU A 69 17.73 2.54 -11.94
N PRO A 70 18.01 3.84 -11.81
CA PRO A 70 18.91 4.36 -10.77
C PRO A 70 18.36 4.10 -9.35
N TYR A 71 17.04 4.06 -9.21
CA TYR A 71 16.32 3.65 -8.01
C TYR A 71 14.88 3.22 -8.39
N PRO A 72 14.25 2.30 -7.65
CA PRO A 72 12.98 1.70 -8.02
C PRO A 72 11.80 2.69 -8.13
N GLU A 73 11.86 3.82 -7.41
CA GLU A 73 10.84 4.87 -7.45
C GLU A 73 10.91 5.74 -8.72
N ALA A 74 12.03 5.74 -9.45
CA ALA A 74 12.24 6.60 -10.63
C ALA A 74 11.18 6.35 -11.72
N VAL A 75 10.67 5.11 -11.83
CA VAL A 75 9.59 4.77 -12.78
C VAL A 75 8.25 5.46 -12.46
N PHE A 76 8.10 6.07 -11.28
CA PHE A 76 6.92 6.84 -10.86
C PHE A 76 7.18 8.34 -10.87
N GLU A 77 8.39 8.80 -11.18
CA GLU A 77 8.70 10.22 -11.30
C GLU A 77 8.29 10.80 -12.65
N ILE A 78 7.67 11.98 -12.62
CA ILE A 78 7.22 12.66 -13.83
C ILE A 78 8.39 13.16 -14.69
N SER A 79 9.48 13.58 -14.06
CA SER A 79 10.75 13.98 -14.70
C SER A 79 11.34 12.83 -15.51
N TYR A 80 11.47 11.66 -14.89
CA TYR A 80 11.98 10.46 -15.54
C TYR A 80 11.07 9.99 -16.70
N PHE A 81 9.76 10.11 -16.55
CA PHE A 81 8.80 9.81 -17.62
C PHE A 81 8.95 10.72 -18.84
N ALA A 82 9.23 12.00 -18.63
CA ALA A 82 9.40 12.97 -19.72
C ALA A 82 10.66 12.68 -20.55
N GLU A 83 11.71 12.15 -19.93
CA GLU A 83 12.98 11.81 -20.58
C GLU A 83 12.96 10.44 -21.25
N ASN A 84 12.35 9.44 -20.61
CA ASN A 84 12.22 8.09 -21.16
C ASN A 84 10.83 7.50 -20.86
N PRO A 85 9.87 7.58 -21.80
CA PRO A 85 8.49 7.15 -21.56
C PRO A 85 8.30 5.62 -21.62
N ILE A 86 9.31 4.86 -22.06
CA ILE A 86 9.22 3.42 -22.30
C ILE A 86 8.87 2.64 -21.02
N PRO A 87 9.50 2.86 -19.85
CA PRO A 87 9.23 2.12 -18.62
C PRO A 87 7.78 2.28 -18.11
N CYS A 88 7.16 3.45 -18.30
CA CYS A 88 5.75 3.64 -17.95
C CYS A 88 4.79 2.93 -18.91
N ARG A 89 5.15 2.77 -20.19
CA ARG A 89 4.33 2.05 -21.18
C ARG A 89 4.10 0.58 -20.80
N TRP A 90 5.04 -0.03 -20.08
CA TRP A 90 4.89 -1.36 -19.50
C TRP A 90 3.79 -1.41 -18.44
N LYS A 91 3.59 -0.36 -17.64
CA LYS A 91 2.55 -0.34 -16.58
C LYS A 91 1.14 -0.50 -17.14
N THR A 92 0.83 0.17 -18.25
CA THR A 92 -0.50 0.06 -18.90
C THR A 92 -0.76 -1.36 -19.42
N THR A 93 0.27 -2.07 -19.86
CA THR A 93 0.14 -3.45 -20.34
C THR A 93 0.10 -4.45 -19.18
N TYR A 94 0.92 -4.26 -18.14
CA TYR A 94 1.03 -5.17 -17.00
C TYR A 94 -0.22 -5.14 -16.10
N ILE A 95 -0.79 -3.96 -15.83
CA ILE A 95 -2.06 -3.85 -15.09
C ILE A 95 -3.21 -4.49 -15.88
N ARG A 96 -3.19 -4.37 -17.21
CA ARG A 96 -4.19 -4.99 -18.08
C ARG A 96 -4.04 -6.51 -18.15
N LEU A 97 -2.81 -7.04 -18.02
CA LEU A 97 -2.53 -8.48 -18.01
C LEU A 97 -2.90 -9.16 -16.68
N CYS A 98 -2.79 -8.45 -15.54
CA CYS A 98 -3.16 -8.99 -14.23
C CYS A 98 -4.67 -9.01 -13.97
N LEU A 99 -5.49 -8.38 -14.81
CA LEU A 99 -6.95 -8.30 -14.66
C LEU A 99 -7.73 -9.23 -15.61
N THR A 100 -7.04 -10.14 -16.32
CA THR A 100 -7.60 -11.19 -17.19
C THR A 100 -7.10 -12.55 -16.75
#